data_AF-A0A7S1I400-F1
#
_entry.id   AF-A0A7S1I400-F1
#
_cell.length_a   1.000
_cell.length_b   1.000
_cell.length_c   1.000
_cell.angle_alpha   90.00
_cell.angle_beta   90.00
_cell.angle_gamma   90.00
#
_symmetry.space_group_name_H-M   'P 1'
#
loop_
_entity.id
_entity.type
_entity.pdbx_description
1 polymer ?
#
loop_
_entity_poly.entity_id
_entity_poly.type
_entity_poly.pdbx_seq_one_letter_code
_entity_poly.pdbx_strand_id
1 'polypeptide(L)'
;EPSLPHLTEEILAKSHARGKPIVLGTQATCTGPPSAEICSRFPLDKRIRYVNAGGYMARAGLMKRFLEDVYSRHTRSPDDDDQMHFQHVCKDPKWVPYIAFDFGHTIFHNT
;
A
#
# COMPACT_ATOMS: atom_id res chain seq x y z
N GLU A 1 14.14 -9.72 22.90
CA GLU A 1 13.51 -9.53 21.58
C GLU A 1 12.31 -10.45 21.47
N PRO A 2 11.20 -10.02 20.86
CA PRO A 2 10.07 -10.91 20.59
C PRO A 2 10.45 -12.00 19.59
N SER A 3 9.89 -13.19 19.75
CA SER A 3 10.09 -14.29 18.81
C SER A 3 9.34 -14.05 17.50
N LEU A 4 9.84 -14.59 16.38
CA LEU A 4 9.20 -14.48 15.06
C LEU A 4 7.71 -14.93 15.04
N PRO A 5 7.30 -16.00 15.76
CA PRO A 5 5.89 -16.38 15.86
C PRO A 5 5.03 -15.31 16.54
N HIS A 6 5.52 -14.70 17.62
CA HIS A 6 4.79 -13.66 18.35
C HIS A 6 4.59 -12.40 17.48
N LEU A 7 5.63 -11.98 16.76
CA LEU A 7 5.55 -10.89 15.79
C LEU A 7 4.54 -11.18 14.68
N THR A 8 4.46 -12.43 14.23
CA THR A 8 3.52 -12.85 13.17
C THR A 8 2.07 -12.75 13.65
N GLU A 9 1.77 -13.23 14.86
CA GLU A 9 0.44 -13.14 15.46
C GLU A 9 -0.01 -11.69 15.67
N GLU A 10 0.88 -10.82 16.15
CA GLU A 10 0.60 -9.40 16.35
C GLU A 10 0.28 -8.69 15.03
N ILE A 11 1.07 -8.94 13.99
CA ILE A 11 0.87 -8.38 12.65
C ILE A 11 -0.48 -8.84 12.06
N LEU A 12 -0.81 -10.12 12.21
CA LEU A 12 -2.10 -10.65 11.75
C LEU A 12 -3.28 -10.06 12.53
N ALA A 13 -3.15 -9.91 13.84
CA ALA A 13 -4.19 -9.29 14.68
C ALA A 13 -4.43 -7.83 14.28
N LYS A 14 -3.37 -7.05 14.09
CA LYS A 14 -3.46 -5.64 13.62
C LYS A 14 -4.07 -5.55 12.23
N SER A 15 -3.69 -6.44 11.30
CA SER A 15 -4.28 -6.52 9.97
C SER A 15 -5.79 -6.81 10.04
N HIS A 16 -6.17 -7.80 10.85
CA HIS A 16 -7.57 -8.18 11.03
C HIS A 16 -8.41 -7.05 11.65
N ALA A 17 -7.86 -6.31 12.62
CA ALA A 17 -8.51 -5.17 13.25
C ALA A 17 -8.83 -4.02 12.29
N ARG A 18 -8.14 -3.94 11.14
CA ARG A 18 -8.45 -2.95 10.08
C ARG A 18 -9.72 -3.28 9.30
N GLY A 19 -10.25 -4.51 9.43
CA GLY A 19 -11.51 -4.93 8.82
C GLY A 19 -11.49 -5.01 7.28
N LYS A 20 -10.32 -4.87 6.66
CA LYS A 20 -10.13 -4.87 5.22
C LYS A 20 -9.15 -5.96 4.81
N PRO A 21 -9.40 -6.67 3.71
CA PRO A 21 -8.58 -7.81 3.29
C PRO A 21 -7.24 -7.41 2.64
N ILE A 22 -7.02 -6.14 2.33
CA ILE A 22 -5.75 -5.56 1.87
C ILE A 22 -5.38 -4.44 2.85
N VAL A 23 -4.15 -4.44 3.34
CA VAL A 23 -3.58 -3.33 4.11
C VAL A 23 -2.32 -2.84 3.40
N LEU A 24 -2.29 -1.56 3.07
CA LEU A 24 -1.16 -0.90 2.41
C LEU A 24 -0.41 -0.02 3.41
N GLY A 25 0.92 -0.05 3.34
CA GLY A 25 1.78 0.91 4.01
C GLY A 25 1.55 2.32 3.49
N THR A 26 1.81 3.30 4.33
CA THR A 26 1.73 4.71 3.96
C THR A 26 3.04 5.42 4.27
N GLN A 27 3.25 6.59 3.68
CA GLN A 27 4.40 7.44 3.97
C GLN A 27 4.04 8.93 3.91
N ALA A 28 4.80 9.74 4.64
CA ALA A 28 4.58 11.19 4.72
C ALA A 28 5.02 11.92 3.44
N THR A 29 6.09 11.44 2.80
CA THR A 29 6.73 12.07 1.64
C THR A 29 6.76 11.10 0.47
N CYS A 30 6.49 11.57 -0.74
CA CYS A 30 6.74 10.77 -1.94
C CYS A 30 8.18 11.04 -2.38
N THR A 31 9.03 10.02 -2.30
CA THR A 31 10.48 10.13 -2.52
C THR A 31 10.82 9.73 -3.95
N GLY A 32 11.61 10.57 -4.66
CA GLY A 32 12.09 10.29 -6.02
C GLY A 32 11.31 11.01 -7.14
N PRO A 33 11.97 11.58 -8.15
CA PRO A 33 11.37 11.79 -9.48
C PRO A 33 11.29 10.43 -10.20
N PRO A 34 10.18 10.07 -10.90
CA PRO A 34 8.97 10.85 -11.27
C PRO A 34 7.82 10.85 -10.23
N SER A 35 8.01 10.17 -9.11
CA SER A 35 6.97 9.84 -8.11
C SER A 35 6.41 11.09 -7.43
N ALA A 36 7.24 12.09 -7.11
CA ALA A 36 6.81 13.31 -6.42
C ALA A 36 5.74 14.13 -7.19
N GLU A 37 5.88 14.26 -8.52
CA GLU A 37 4.90 15.00 -9.35
C GLU A 37 3.56 14.28 -9.39
N ILE A 38 3.58 12.96 -9.58
CA ILE A 38 2.36 12.15 -9.69
C ILE A 38 1.68 12.03 -8.33
N CYS A 39 2.43 11.78 -7.27
CA CYS A 39 1.93 11.80 -5.89
C CYS A 39 1.20 13.11 -5.55
N SER A 40 1.69 14.27 -6.01
CA SER A 40 1.02 15.57 -5.79
C SER A 40 -0.39 15.64 -6.39
N ARG A 41 -0.65 14.89 -7.46
CA ARG A 41 -1.96 14.79 -8.13
C ARG A 41 -2.89 13.78 -7.46
N PHE A 42 -2.36 12.91 -6.61
CA PHE A 42 -3.11 11.83 -5.97
C PHE A 42 -2.93 11.76 -4.44
N PRO A 43 -3.20 12.83 -3.66
CA PRO A 43 -3.20 12.73 -2.19
C PRO A 43 -4.33 11.81 -1.68
N LEU A 44 -4.03 10.90 -0.74
CA LEU A 44 -5.04 10.03 -0.11
C LEU A 44 -5.91 10.79 0.92
N ASP A 45 -5.29 11.60 1.77
CA ASP A 45 -5.93 12.43 2.80
C ASP A 45 -5.08 13.70 3.06
N LYS A 46 -5.63 14.70 3.75
CA LYS A 46 -4.93 15.90 4.22
C LYS A 46 -3.81 15.58 5.22
N ARG A 47 -3.91 14.48 5.97
CA ARG A 47 -2.94 14.11 7.02
C ARG A 47 -1.86 13.15 6.55
N ILE A 48 -2.19 12.23 5.65
CA ILE A 48 -1.25 11.23 5.12
C ILE A 48 -1.43 11.16 3.62
N ARG A 49 -0.33 11.42 2.92
CA ARG A 49 -0.42 11.85 1.54
C ARG A 49 -0.31 10.70 0.55
N TYR A 50 0.41 9.62 0.88
CA TYR A 50 0.91 8.67 -0.12
C TYR A 50 0.92 7.21 0.37
N VAL A 51 0.52 6.27 -0.49
CA VAL A 51 0.86 4.83 -0.37
C VAL A 51 2.38 4.64 -0.46
N ASN A 52 2.93 3.70 0.30
CA ASN A 52 4.28 3.16 0.14
C ASN A 52 4.18 1.73 -0.45
N ALA A 53 4.73 1.50 -1.64
CA ALA A 53 4.69 0.17 -2.28
C ALA A 53 5.62 -0.86 -1.61
N GLY A 54 6.61 -0.43 -0.83
CA GLY A 54 7.54 -1.32 -0.11
C GLY A 54 6.92 -2.09 1.05
N GLY A 55 5.67 -1.79 1.43
CA GLY A 55 4.98 -2.48 2.53
C GLY A 55 3.51 -2.72 2.23
N TYR A 56 3.11 -3.98 2.14
CA TYR A 56 1.71 -4.35 1.98
C TYR A 56 1.44 -5.77 2.51
N MET A 57 0.17 -6.05 2.80
CA MET A 57 -0.30 -7.38 3.17
C MET A 57 -1.74 -7.58 2.67
N ALA A 58 -2.09 -8.79 2.25
CA ALA A 58 -3.46 -9.11 1.91
C ALA A 58 -3.75 -10.62 1.99
N ARG A 59 -5.03 -10.98 1.90
CA ARG A 59 -5.43 -12.36 1.62
C ARG A 59 -4.88 -12.81 0.26
N ALA A 60 -4.21 -13.96 0.21
CA ALA A 60 -3.45 -14.44 -0.95
C ALA A 60 -4.23 -14.38 -2.28
N GLY A 61 -5.47 -14.88 -2.32
CA GLY A 61 -6.29 -14.87 -3.54
C GLY A 61 -6.69 -13.47 -4.01
N LEU A 62 -6.80 -12.51 -3.09
CA LEU A 62 -7.08 -11.12 -3.43
C LEU A 62 -5.81 -10.36 -3.84
N MET A 63 -4.67 -10.69 -3.22
CA MET A 63 -3.36 -10.11 -3.55
C MET A 63 -3.03 -10.29 -5.02
N LYS A 64 -3.18 -11.51 -5.55
CA LYS A 64 -2.89 -11.80 -6.95
C LYS A 64 -3.64 -10.86 -7.90
N ARG A 65 -4.96 -10.74 -7.72
CA ARG A 65 -5.82 -9.88 -8.55
C ARG A 65 -5.48 -8.40 -8.39
N PHE A 66 -5.14 -7.98 -7.18
CA PHE A 66 -4.72 -6.61 -6.91
C PHE A 66 -3.44 -6.26 -7.66
N LEU A 67 -2.42 -7.12 -7.56
CA LEU A 67 -1.14 -6.91 -8.25
C LEU A 67 -1.30 -6.99 -9.77
N GLU A 68 -2.16 -7.86 -10.30
CA GLU A 68 -2.52 -7.88 -11.73
C GLU A 68 -3.08 -6.52 -12.18
N ASP A 69 -3.91 -5.85 -11.37
CA ASP A 69 -4.42 -4.51 -11.68
C ASP A 69 -3.38 -3.40 -11.51
N VAL A 70 -2.50 -3.49 -10.52
CA VAL A 70 -1.36 -2.58 -10.33
C VAL A 70 -0.47 -2.61 -11.56
N TYR A 71 -0.06 -3.81 -11.98
CA TYR A 71 0.95 -3.99 -13.03
C TYR A 71 0.36 -4.07 -14.44
N SER A 72 -0.93 -4.34 -14.64
CA SER A 72 -1.56 -4.22 -15.97
C SER A 72 -1.61 -2.79 -16.49
N ARG A 73 -1.47 -1.80 -15.61
CA ARG A 73 -1.32 -0.40 -15.98
C ARG A 73 0.10 -0.05 -16.49
N HIS A 74 1.05 -1.00 -16.45
CA HIS A 74 2.33 -0.90 -17.16
C HIS A 74 2.10 -0.95 -18.66
N THR A 75 2.03 0.22 -19.28
CA THR A 75 1.98 0.32 -20.75
C THR A 75 3.23 1.01 -21.31
N ARG A 76 4.23 1.39 -20.50
CA ARG A 76 5.31 2.27 -20.97
C ARG A 76 6.74 1.87 -20.57
N SER A 77 7.03 1.45 -19.34
CA SER A 77 8.41 1.04 -18.98
C SER A 77 8.50 0.07 -17.79
N PRO A 78 9.42 -0.92 -17.79
CA PRO A 78 9.80 -1.67 -16.59
C PRO A 78 10.48 -0.81 -15.51
N ASP A 79 10.94 0.41 -15.87
CA ASP A 79 11.50 1.39 -14.94
C ASP A 79 10.41 2.31 -14.34
N ASP A 80 9.13 2.07 -14.65
CA ASP A 80 8.04 2.83 -14.06
C ASP A 80 7.97 2.54 -12.55
N ASP A 81 8.00 3.62 -11.76
CA ASP A 81 7.97 3.55 -10.29
C ASP A 81 6.70 2.82 -9.80
N ASP A 82 6.92 1.75 -9.03
CA ASP A 82 5.89 0.86 -8.49
C ASP A 82 4.94 1.60 -7.54
N GLN A 83 5.47 2.54 -6.76
CA GLN A 83 4.70 3.40 -5.89
C GLN A 83 3.62 4.16 -6.67
N MET A 84 3.92 4.69 -7.86
CA MET A 84 2.93 5.37 -8.70
C MET A 84 1.75 4.45 -9.07
N HIS A 85 2.03 3.20 -9.44
CA HIS A 85 0.99 2.25 -9.81
C HIS A 85 0.07 1.92 -8.63
N PHE A 86 0.65 1.73 -7.45
CA PHE A 86 -0.11 1.55 -6.21
C PHE A 86 -1.00 2.76 -5.90
N GLN A 87 -0.51 4.01 -6.05
CA GLN A 87 -1.32 5.22 -5.82
C GLN A 87 -2.56 5.28 -6.72
N HIS A 88 -2.43 4.84 -7.98
CA HIS A 88 -3.52 4.85 -8.93
C HIS A 88 -4.57 3.80 -8.61
N VAL A 89 -4.14 2.57 -8.33
CA VAL A 89 -5.06 1.45 -8.14
C VAL A 89 -5.77 1.52 -6.79
N CYS A 90 -5.13 2.02 -5.74
CA CYS A 90 -5.77 2.09 -4.42
C CYS A 90 -6.96 3.07 -4.36
N LYS A 91 -7.08 3.96 -5.35
CA LYS A 91 -8.20 4.91 -5.51
C LYS A 91 -9.28 4.42 -6.46
N ASP A 92 -9.05 3.32 -7.16
CA ASP A 92 -10.03 2.75 -8.07
C ASP A 92 -11.27 2.33 -7.24
N PRO A 93 -12.49 2.76 -7.60
CA PRO A 93 -13.70 2.39 -6.88
C PRO A 93 -13.89 0.88 -6.70
N LYS A 94 -13.33 0.05 -7.60
CA LYS A 94 -13.37 -1.41 -7.46
C LYS A 94 -12.55 -1.92 -6.28
N TRP A 95 -11.50 -1.20 -5.88
CA TRP A 95 -10.55 -1.61 -4.85
C TRP A 95 -10.77 -0.91 -3.51
N VAL A 96 -11.32 0.30 -3.51
CA VAL A 96 -11.63 1.09 -2.29
C VAL A 96 -12.34 0.27 -1.19
N PRO A 97 -13.35 -0.59 -1.48
CA PRO A 97 -14.01 -1.38 -0.45
C PRO A 97 -13.12 -2.42 0.24
N TYR A 98 -11.97 -2.77 -0.35
CA TYR A 98 -11.10 -3.86 0.07
C TYR A 98 -9.80 -3.39 0.75
N ILE A 99 -9.51 -2.09 0.70
CA ILE A 99 -8.23 -1.53 1.14
C ILE A 99 -8.41 -0.80 2.46
N ALA A 100 -7.51 -1.09 3.40
CA ALA A 100 -7.17 -0.23 4.51
C ALA A 100 -5.75 0.32 4.33
N PHE A 101 -5.49 1.46 4.95
CA PHE A 101 -4.17 2.09 4.98
C PHE A 101 -3.62 2.03 6.41
N ASP A 102 -2.35 1.66 6.55
CA ASP A 102 -1.64 1.67 7.84
C ASP A 102 -1.13 3.08 8.16
N PHE A 103 -2.07 3.97 8.41
CA PHE A 103 -1.80 5.38 8.72
C PHE A 103 -1.02 5.62 10.02
N GLY A 104 -1.06 4.66 10.94
CA GLY A 104 -0.40 4.78 12.24
C GLY A 104 0.99 4.17 12.27
N HIS A 105 1.49 3.65 11.14
CA HIS A 105 2.75 2.88 11.07
C HIS A 105 2.80 1.80 12.15
N THR A 106 1.70 1.08 12.33
CA THR A 106 1.55 0.07 13.39
C THR A 106 1.97 -1.32 12.93
N ILE A 107 2.02 -1.51 11.62
CA ILE A 107 2.42 -2.75 10.93
C ILE A 107 3.67 -2.47 10.10
N PHE A 108 3.65 -1.40 9.31
CA PHE A 108 4.75 -1.01 8.43
C PHE A 108 5.45 0.23 8.97
N HIS A 109 6.68 0.05 9.45
CA HIS A 109 7.55 1.15 9.85
C HIS A 109 8.46 1.49 8.65
N ASN A 110 8.56 2.76 8.28
CA ASN A 110 9.60 3.21 7.35
C ASN A 110 10.96 2.90 8.02
N THR A 111 11.75 2.04 7.40
CA THR A 111 13.20 2.01 7.61
C THR A 111 13.85 3.21 6.95
#